data_AF-A0A4R2ZVG4-F1
#
_entry.id   AF-A0A4R2ZVG4-F1
#
_cell.length_a   1.000
_cell.length_b   1.000
_cell.length_c   1.000
_cell.angle_alpha   90.00
_cell.angle_beta   90.00
_cell.angle_gamma   90.00
#
_symmetry.space_group_name_H-M   'P 1'
#
loop_
_entity.id
_entity.type
_entity.pdbx_description
1 polymer ?
#
loop_
_entity_poly.entity_id
_entity_poly.type
_entity_poly.pdbx_seq_one_letter_code
_entity_poly.pdbx_strand_id
1 'polypeptide(L)'
;MAFSTAYKKLFGLILFSFIDNLSTQAQSRFPTFEVNEAVTVTVDETEKGIVAKLNNNNNNNNKTVLLKKWKRTLSFIETYDVNNDGYMDLVLNSDEHQSNDALIFLFEPKSSSYRELNYPNHEFSKLIITKQEPGMIISYSNAQEWIKFGFNKQCELYSAGDSQVLHDYELAIHQYQIRMYNVDGSIKSVKLENFEDKNIPIIEVKVPRLRLYNEPGYQAVSNSFVEKGAFLEITAFEGKEWLKIKYKSASETLEQWVNVSELKMDISKLHYKENNNGLNLVMIDPQSGDDRFYFCIALNNYSNKIFESYNGKIYILLENENGNKFLYPLYNTGYLKLPPQNPKDIQANKADEKWFKPGAVLDDNMVQWDVEKKQFVIFHDKSENEDVDEYPYVPFFPDGLSAGIYKISAVFMDRESHLKPLVSNMQQLKLPLKKF
;
A
#
# COMPACT_ATOMS: atom_id res chain seq x y z
N MET A 1 -1.27 56.07 54.12
CA MET A 1 -0.51 57.13 53.42
C MET A 1 0.41 56.42 52.44
N ALA A 2 0.01 56.28 51.17
CA ALA A 2 0.15 57.27 50.10
C ALA A 2 1.60 57.35 49.54
N PHE A 3 1.80 56.61 48.45
CA PHE A 3 2.59 56.83 47.22
C PHE A 3 3.91 57.63 47.23
N SER A 4 4.96 57.04 46.63
CA SER A 4 5.58 57.49 45.36
C SER A 4 6.90 56.70 45.06
N THR A 5 6.92 55.71 44.15
CA THR A 5 7.33 55.72 42.72
C THR A 5 8.76 56.17 42.35
N ALA A 6 9.62 55.21 41.95
CA ALA A 6 10.50 55.21 40.74
C ALA A 6 11.38 53.93 40.72
N TYR A 7 11.10 52.92 39.87
CA TYR A 7 11.81 52.62 38.60
C TYR A 7 13.35 52.47 38.75
N LYS A 8 14.02 51.34 38.45
CA LYS A 8 13.90 50.44 37.29
C LYS A 8 14.34 49.01 37.63
N LYS A 9 13.57 48.06 37.09
CA LYS A 9 13.86 46.63 36.97
C LYS A 9 15.12 46.42 36.10
N LEU A 10 16.09 45.65 36.60
CA LEU A 10 17.10 44.97 35.79
C LEU A 10 16.79 43.47 35.87
N PHE A 11 15.81 43.03 35.09
CA PHE A 11 15.57 41.60 34.85
C PHE A 11 16.57 41.17 33.78
N GLY A 12 17.63 40.49 34.20
CA GLY A 12 18.54 39.78 33.31
C GLY A 12 17.81 38.60 32.70
N LEU A 13 17.19 38.82 31.53
CA LEU A 13 16.83 37.78 30.59
C LEU A 13 18.13 37.12 30.10
N ILE A 14 18.48 35.96 30.67
CA ILE A 14 19.37 35.02 29.99
C ILE A 14 18.51 34.36 28.91
N LEU A 15 18.48 35.00 27.74
CA LEU A 15 18.09 34.34 26.50
C LEU A 15 19.21 33.32 26.23
N PHE A 16 18.99 32.05 26.57
CA PHE A 16 19.73 30.96 25.94
C PHE A 16 19.27 30.89 24.49
N SER A 17 19.85 31.75 23.65
CA SER A 17 19.90 31.51 22.22
C SER A 17 20.84 30.33 22.02
N PHE A 18 20.30 29.11 22.06
CA PHE A 18 20.88 27.99 21.33
C PHE A 18 20.70 28.31 19.85
N ILE A 19 21.57 29.17 19.33
CA ILE A 19 21.96 29.07 17.94
C ILE A 19 22.83 27.82 17.92
N ASP A 20 22.21 26.67 17.66
CA ASP A 20 22.95 25.52 17.17
C ASP A 20 23.59 25.95 15.86
N ASN A 21 24.79 26.50 15.95
CA ASN A 21 25.66 26.64 14.81
C ASN A 21 25.88 25.21 14.31
N LEU A 22 25.17 24.85 13.23
CA LEU A 22 25.47 23.73 12.35
C LEU A 22 26.83 23.98 11.68
N SER A 23 27.88 24.05 12.48
CA SER A 23 29.26 23.86 12.07
C SER A 23 29.50 22.35 12.01
N THR A 24 28.83 21.69 11.07
CA THR A 24 29.10 20.29 10.75
C THR A 24 30.32 20.26 9.85
N GLN A 25 31.42 19.71 10.36
CA GLN A 25 32.59 19.39 9.56
C GLN A 25 32.14 18.34 8.52
N ALA A 26 32.22 18.70 7.24
CA ALA A 26 31.77 17.83 6.15
C ALA A 26 32.74 16.64 6.02
N GLN A 27 32.20 15.42 6.00
CA GLN A 27 32.96 14.21 5.72
C GLN A 27 33.28 14.10 4.22
N SER A 28 32.33 14.51 3.38
CA SER A 28 32.51 14.70 1.95
C SER A 28 31.79 16.00 1.51
N ARG A 29 32.33 16.68 0.50
CA ARG A 29 31.72 17.86 -0.12
C ARG A 29 31.63 17.64 -1.62
N PHE A 30 30.43 17.82 -2.16
CA PHE A 30 30.16 17.69 -3.58
C PHE A 30 30.34 19.04 -4.30
N PRO A 31 30.38 19.05 -5.65
CA PRO A 31 30.44 20.27 -6.43
C PRO A 31 29.30 21.24 -6.09
N THR A 32 29.51 22.52 -6.41
CA THR A 32 28.45 23.52 -6.32
C THR A 32 27.66 23.53 -7.61
N PHE A 33 26.34 23.47 -7.50
CA PHE A 33 25.41 23.46 -8.62
C PHE A 33 24.57 24.73 -8.64
N GLU A 34 24.12 25.12 -9.82
CA GLU A 34 23.16 26.22 -9.98
C GLU A 34 21.75 25.70 -9.73
N VAL A 35 21.01 26.34 -8.82
CA VAL A 35 19.57 26.10 -8.62
C VAL A 35 18.77 26.96 -9.59
N ASN A 36 19.19 28.22 -9.73
CA ASN A 36 18.78 29.17 -10.75
C ASN A 36 19.82 30.31 -10.82
N GLU A 37 19.55 31.35 -11.62
CA GLU A 37 20.46 32.49 -11.81
C GLU A 37 20.89 33.19 -10.50
N ALA A 38 20.08 33.10 -9.44
CA ALA A 38 20.31 33.79 -8.17
C ALA A 38 20.82 32.88 -7.03
N VAL A 39 20.65 31.56 -7.15
CA VAL A 39 20.85 30.62 -6.04
C VAL A 39 21.73 29.46 -6.50
N THR A 40 22.75 29.15 -5.71
CA THR A 40 23.58 27.96 -5.89
C THR A 40 23.45 27.04 -4.68
N VAL A 41 23.71 25.75 -4.88
CA VAL A 41 23.65 24.73 -3.83
C VAL A 41 24.95 23.92 -3.78
N THR A 42 25.47 23.72 -2.58
CA THR A 42 26.49 22.71 -2.29
C THR A 42 25.89 21.67 -1.36
N VAL A 43 26.12 20.39 -1.62
CA VAL A 43 25.68 19.31 -0.72
C VAL A 43 26.89 18.76 0.01
N ASP A 44 26.78 18.65 1.33
CA ASP A 44 27.80 18.10 2.21
C ASP A 44 27.22 16.88 2.96
N GLU A 45 28.01 15.81 3.10
CA GLU A 45 27.72 14.74 4.05
C GLU A 45 28.31 15.08 5.41
N THR A 46 27.55 14.83 6.47
CA THR A 46 27.94 15.15 7.84
C THR A 46 27.56 14.03 8.78
N GLU A 47 28.10 14.02 9.99
CA GLU A 47 27.71 13.07 11.04
C GLU A 47 26.19 13.09 11.36
N LYS A 48 25.50 14.18 11.05
CA LYS A 48 24.05 14.33 11.27
C LYS A 48 23.21 13.92 10.06
N GLY A 49 23.84 13.57 8.94
CA GLY A 49 23.20 13.27 7.65
C GLY A 49 23.61 14.25 6.55
N ILE A 50 22.79 14.31 5.50
CA ILE A 50 23.05 15.11 4.30
C ILE A 50 22.51 16.53 4.49
N VAL A 51 23.33 17.54 4.19
CA VAL A 51 22.93 18.95 4.27
C VAL A 51 23.11 19.66 2.93
N ALA A 52 22.15 20.50 2.56
CA ALA A 52 22.24 21.42 1.43
C ALA A 52 22.58 22.82 1.92
N LYS A 53 23.62 23.43 1.36
CA LYS A 53 24.06 24.80 1.62
C LYS A 53 23.68 25.65 0.41
N LEU A 54 22.64 26.44 0.58
CA LEU A 54 22.11 27.36 -0.41
C LEU A 54 22.80 28.72 -0.26
N ASN A 55 23.42 29.21 -1.32
CA ASN A 55 24.04 30.54 -1.36
C ASN A 55 23.26 31.42 -2.34
N ASN A 56 22.72 32.53 -1.86
CA ASN A 56 22.03 33.51 -2.69
C ASN A 56 22.99 34.62 -3.11
N ASN A 57 23.30 34.66 -4.41
CA ASN A 57 24.27 35.58 -5.01
C ASN A 57 23.82 37.05 -4.94
N ASN A 58 22.51 37.31 -4.85
CA ASN A 58 21.98 38.67 -4.86
C ASN A 58 22.05 39.34 -3.48
N ASN A 59 21.96 38.57 -2.41
CA ASN A 59 21.78 39.11 -1.05
C ASN A 59 22.82 38.61 -0.03
N ASN A 60 23.83 37.83 -0.44
CA ASN A 60 24.83 37.19 0.44
C ASN A 60 24.21 36.40 1.61
N ASN A 61 22.98 35.93 1.45
CA ASN A 61 22.30 35.10 2.43
C ASN A 61 22.61 33.63 2.15
N ASN A 62 23.33 33.00 3.07
CA ASN A 62 23.63 31.58 3.02
C ASN A 62 22.71 30.85 3.99
N LYS A 63 22.09 29.78 3.53
CA LYS A 63 21.17 28.96 4.32
C LYS A 63 21.60 27.50 4.26
N THR A 64 21.71 26.86 5.42
CA THR A 64 21.94 25.42 5.53
C THR A 64 20.62 24.72 5.83
N VAL A 65 20.28 23.71 5.06
CA VAL A 65 19.08 22.88 5.20
C VAL A 65 19.52 21.43 5.42
N LEU A 66 19.04 20.81 6.50
CA LEU A 66 19.18 19.36 6.67
C LEU A 66 18.21 18.68 5.71
N LEU A 67 18.73 17.87 4.79
CA LEU A 67 17.91 17.15 3.82
C LEU A 67 17.34 15.88 4.44
N LYS A 68 18.22 15.00 4.93
CA LYS A 68 17.83 13.71 5.52
C LYS A 68 18.91 13.22 6.48
N LYS A 69 18.48 12.57 7.58
CA LYS A 69 19.39 11.73 8.36
C LYS A 69 19.76 10.53 7.50
N TRP A 70 21.02 10.41 7.16
CA TRP A 70 21.49 9.41 6.21
C TRP A 70 22.73 8.73 6.77
N LYS A 71 22.78 7.40 6.67
CA LYS A 71 23.86 6.59 7.24
C LYS A 71 24.74 5.94 6.16
N ARG A 72 24.37 6.05 4.89
CA ARG A 72 25.08 5.45 3.75
C ARG A 72 25.99 6.51 3.12
N THR A 73 27.03 6.09 2.41
CA THR A 73 27.89 7.02 1.68
C THR A 73 27.22 7.40 0.35
N LEU A 74 27.12 8.69 0.04
CA LEU A 74 26.67 9.17 -1.27
C LEU A 74 27.70 8.86 -2.35
N SER A 75 27.23 8.24 -3.43
CA SER A 75 28.05 7.93 -4.60
C SER A 75 28.07 9.06 -5.62
N PHE A 76 26.92 9.70 -5.85
CA PHE A 76 26.82 10.83 -6.77
C PHE A 76 25.67 11.77 -6.42
N ILE A 77 25.77 12.99 -6.98
CA ILE A 77 24.77 14.05 -6.89
C ILE A 77 24.62 14.67 -8.26
N GLU A 78 23.39 14.77 -8.73
CA GLU A 78 23.01 15.44 -9.96
C GLU A 78 21.87 16.43 -9.72
N THR A 79 21.70 17.36 -10.65
CA THR A 79 20.65 18.37 -10.59
C THR A 79 19.80 18.36 -11.85
N TYR A 80 18.48 18.34 -11.67
CA TYR A 80 17.50 18.32 -12.74
C TYR A 80 16.32 19.20 -12.35
N ASP A 81 15.67 19.85 -13.31
CA ASP A 81 14.34 20.42 -13.09
C ASP A 81 13.30 19.28 -13.19
N VAL A 82 13.13 18.55 -12.09
CA VAL A 82 12.42 17.27 -12.05
C VAL A 82 10.92 17.48 -12.19
N ASN A 83 10.40 18.57 -11.63
CA ASN A 83 8.98 18.92 -11.69
C ASN A 83 8.66 19.97 -12.78
N ASN A 84 9.67 20.42 -13.53
CA ASN A 84 9.57 21.43 -14.58
C ASN A 84 8.99 22.77 -14.08
N ASP A 85 9.40 23.18 -12.88
CA ASP A 85 9.00 24.44 -12.24
C ASP A 85 9.99 25.60 -12.48
N GLY A 86 11.09 25.33 -13.20
CA GLY A 86 12.14 26.28 -13.54
C GLY A 86 13.27 26.37 -12.52
N TYR A 87 13.28 25.53 -11.48
CA TYR A 87 14.35 25.45 -10.48
C TYR A 87 15.01 24.07 -10.53
N MET A 88 16.32 23.99 -10.27
CA MET A 88 16.99 22.70 -10.22
C MET A 88 16.78 21.99 -8.87
N ASP A 89 16.25 20.79 -8.96
CA ASP A 89 16.07 19.83 -7.89
C ASP A 89 17.34 18.98 -7.69
N LEU A 90 17.46 18.33 -6.53
CA LEU A 90 18.59 17.45 -6.22
C LEU A 90 18.20 15.99 -6.42
N VAL A 91 19.07 15.23 -7.10
CA VAL A 91 18.98 13.77 -7.20
C VAL A 91 20.26 13.19 -6.62
N LEU A 92 20.12 12.43 -5.52
CA LEU A 92 21.22 11.84 -4.78
C LEU A 92 21.15 10.31 -4.88
N ASN A 93 22.27 9.60 -4.86
CA ASN A 93 22.28 8.13 -4.87
C ASN A 93 23.44 7.55 -4.04
N SER A 94 23.36 6.26 -3.70
CA SER A 94 24.37 5.47 -2.96
C SER A 94 24.50 4.08 -3.59
N ASP A 95 25.73 3.68 -3.97
CA ASP A 95 26.01 2.38 -4.60
C ASP A 95 26.18 1.21 -3.60
N GLU A 96 25.98 1.43 -2.29
CA GLU A 96 26.29 0.42 -1.26
C GLU A 96 25.39 -0.84 -1.28
N HIS A 97 24.33 -0.91 -2.12
CA HIS A 97 23.51 -2.12 -2.34
C HIS A 97 23.04 -2.30 -3.80
N GLN A 98 22.52 -3.51 -4.13
CA GLN A 98 22.12 -3.94 -5.48
C GLN A 98 20.91 -3.19 -6.08
N SER A 99 20.33 -2.24 -5.36
CA SER A 99 19.37 -1.24 -5.84
C SER A 99 20.01 0.15 -5.75
N ASN A 100 20.13 0.85 -6.89
CA ASN A 100 20.59 2.23 -6.94
C ASN A 100 19.51 3.15 -6.36
N ASP A 101 19.33 3.16 -5.04
CA ASP A 101 18.33 3.95 -4.34
C ASP A 101 18.63 5.43 -4.53
N ALA A 102 17.74 6.13 -5.22
CA ALA A 102 17.82 7.54 -5.50
C ALA A 102 16.92 8.32 -4.54
N LEU A 103 17.45 9.41 -3.99
CA LEU A 103 16.68 10.40 -3.24
C LEU A 103 16.46 11.61 -4.14
N ILE A 104 15.21 12.04 -4.27
CA ILE A 104 14.85 13.24 -5.03
C ILE A 104 14.41 14.31 -4.02
N PHE A 105 15.00 15.50 -4.11
CA PHE A 105 14.60 16.64 -3.31
C PHE A 105 14.19 17.80 -4.20
N LEU A 106 12.92 18.19 -4.10
CA LEU A 106 12.36 19.30 -4.87
C LEU A 106 12.71 20.64 -4.22
N PHE A 107 13.18 21.60 -5.00
CA PHE A 107 13.45 22.95 -4.51
C PHE A 107 12.13 23.71 -4.28
N GLU A 108 12.04 24.41 -3.16
CA GLU A 108 10.89 25.25 -2.83
C GLU A 108 11.31 26.73 -2.80
N PRO A 109 10.97 27.52 -3.84
CA PRO A 109 11.45 28.88 -3.97
C PRO A 109 11.03 29.81 -2.82
N LYS A 110 9.77 29.65 -2.36
CA LYS A 110 9.19 30.50 -1.30
C LYS A 110 9.89 30.34 0.04
N SER A 111 10.27 29.12 0.39
CA SER A 111 10.93 28.78 1.65
C SER A 111 12.46 28.76 1.48
N SER A 112 12.97 28.76 0.25
CA SER A 112 14.39 28.54 -0.08
C SER A 112 14.89 27.30 0.64
N SER A 113 14.23 26.18 0.44
CA SER A 113 14.58 24.89 1.03
C SER A 113 14.33 23.77 0.04
N TYR A 114 14.69 22.57 0.43
CA TYR A 114 14.43 21.35 -0.30
C TYR A 114 13.44 20.50 0.46
N ARG A 115 12.56 19.83 -0.26
CA ARG A 115 11.61 18.85 0.27
C ARG A 115 11.83 17.51 -0.40
N GLU A 116 11.97 16.46 0.39
CA GLU A 116 12.09 15.10 -0.14
C GLU A 116 10.80 14.70 -0.88
N LEU A 117 10.96 14.15 -2.08
CA LEU A 117 9.89 13.51 -2.81
C LEU A 117 9.76 12.07 -2.32
N ASN A 118 8.68 11.78 -1.60
CA ASN A 118 8.37 10.44 -1.11
C ASN A 118 7.17 9.84 -1.86
N TYR A 119 7.24 8.55 -2.14
CA TYR A 119 6.18 7.78 -2.78
C TYR A 119 5.85 6.53 -1.92
N PRO A 120 4.58 6.30 -1.54
CA PRO A 120 4.26 5.21 -0.60
C PRO A 120 4.67 3.83 -1.12
N ASN A 121 5.36 3.06 -0.29
CA ASN A 121 5.78 1.69 -0.58
C ASN A 121 6.65 1.54 -1.83
N HIS A 122 7.45 2.56 -2.15
CA HIS A 122 8.33 2.54 -3.32
C HIS A 122 9.55 3.41 -3.09
N GLU A 123 10.72 2.80 -3.31
CA GLU A 123 11.99 3.49 -3.33
C GLU A 123 12.36 3.79 -4.77
N PHE A 124 12.74 5.04 -5.03
CA PHE A 124 13.19 5.42 -6.35
C PHE A 124 14.49 4.68 -6.67
N SER A 125 14.51 3.92 -7.76
CA SER A 125 15.71 3.17 -8.15
C SER A 125 15.94 3.26 -9.66
N LYS A 126 17.22 3.36 -10.07
CA LYS A 126 17.63 3.43 -11.49
C LYS A 126 16.84 4.48 -12.28
N LEU A 127 16.82 5.71 -11.77
CA LEU A 127 16.02 6.79 -12.33
C LEU A 127 16.39 7.12 -13.79
N ILE A 128 15.37 7.33 -14.61
CA ILE A 128 15.51 7.94 -15.93
C ILE A 128 14.73 9.25 -15.91
N ILE A 129 15.47 10.37 -16.01
CA ILE A 129 14.92 11.71 -16.16
C ILE A 129 15.23 12.15 -17.59
N THR A 130 14.22 12.18 -18.45
CA THR A 130 14.40 12.47 -19.88
C THR A 130 14.13 13.94 -20.20
N LYS A 131 14.98 14.52 -21.06
CA LYS A 131 14.73 15.86 -21.62
C LYS A 131 13.59 15.89 -22.64
N GLN A 132 13.15 14.73 -23.13
CA GLN A 132 12.11 14.61 -24.16
C GLN A 132 10.71 14.82 -23.58
N GLU A 133 10.51 14.48 -22.31
CA GLU A 133 9.28 14.70 -21.56
C GLU A 133 9.63 15.40 -20.23
N PRO A 134 9.81 16.73 -20.23
CA PRO A 134 10.12 17.48 -19.01
C PRO A 134 9.04 17.28 -17.95
N GLY A 135 9.44 17.11 -16.69
CA GLY A 135 8.51 16.81 -15.60
C GLY A 135 8.16 15.32 -15.46
N MET A 136 8.79 14.43 -16.24
CA MET A 136 8.59 12.97 -16.13
C MET A 136 9.84 12.26 -15.58
N ILE A 137 9.61 11.34 -14.65
CA ILE A 137 10.61 10.46 -14.05
C ILE A 137 10.18 9.02 -14.27
N ILE A 138 11.10 8.15 -14.65
CA ILE A 138 10.87 6.71 -14.64
C ILE A 138 11.72 6.12 -13.54
N SER A 139 11.12 5.30 -12.68
CA SER A 139 11.80 4.54 -11.63
C SER A 139 11.53 3.06 -11.77
N TYR A 140 12.51 2.24 -11.48
CA TYR A 140 12.33 0.79 -11.39
C TYR A 140 11.72 0.45 -10.03
N SER A 141 10.70 -0.41 -10.01
CA SER A 141 10.15 -1.00 -8.77
C SER A 141 10.76 -2.38 -8.49
N ASN A 142 11.24 -3.08 -9.53
CA ASN A 142 12.01 -4.31 -9.46
C ASN A 142 12.78 -4.51 -10.80
N ALA A 143 13.50 -5.64 -10.95
CA ALA A 143 14.31 -5.90 -12.16
C ALA A 143 13.51 -5.96 -13.48
N GLN A 144 12.17 -5.90 -13.44
CA GLN A 144 11.30 -6.13 -14.61
C GLN A 144 10.19 -5.07 -14.78
N GLU A 145 9.95 -4.20 -13.79
CA GLU A 145 8.87 -3.21 -13.80
C GLU A 145 9.40 -1.78 -13.64
N TRP A 146 8.75 -0.86 -14.35
CA TRP A 146 9.02 0.56 -14.28
C TRP A 146 7.73 1.32 -13.95
N ILE A 147 7.86 2.35 -13.13
CA ILE A 147 6.77 3.25 -12.76
C ILE A 147 7.12 4.63 -13.32
N LYS A 148 6.19 5.20 -14.06
CA LYS A 148 6.29 6.54 -14.62
C LYS A 148 5.66 7.52 -13.64
N PHE A 149 6.42 8.52 -13.21
CA PHE A 149 5.98 9.62 -12.38
C PHE A 149 5.97 10.89 -13.21
N GLY A 150 4.95 11.71 -13.03
CA GLY A 150 4.85 13.01 -13.67
C GLY A 150 4.37 14.08 -12.72
N PHE A 151 4.52 15.34 -13.12
CA PHE A 151 3.97 16.49 -12.39
C PHE A 151 2.89 17.18 -13.20
N ASN A 152 1.78 17.52 -12.56
CA ASN A 152 0.77 18.35 -13.19
C ASN A 152 1.20 19.84 -13.19
N LYS A 153 0.38 20.71 -13.79
CA LYS A 153 0.64 22.17 -13.86
C LYS A 153 0.69 22.86 -12.48
N GLN A 154 0.29 22.17 -11.42
CA GLN A 154 0.33 22.63 -10.04
C GLN A 154 1.50 21.99 -9.26
N CYS A 155 2.43 21.33 -9.94
CA CYS A 155 3.56 20.59 -9.36
C CYS A 155 3.12 19.45 -8.41
N GLU A 156 1.93 18.89 -8.63
CA GLU A 156 1.46 17.71 -7.90
C GLU A 156 1.93 16.44 -8.62
N LEU A 157 2.52 15.52 -7.84
CA LEU A 157 2.99 14.23 -8.34
C LEU A 157 1.80 13.36 -8.76
N TYR A 158 1.89 12.76 -9.93
CA TYR A 158 1.08 11.64 -10.34
C TYR A 158 1.94 10.46 -10.78
N SER A 159 1.41 9.25 -10.64
CA SER A 159 2.06 8.03 -11.15
C SER A 159 1.16 7.35 -12.17
N ALA A 160 1.75 6.85 -13.25
CA ALA A 160 1.17 5.90 -14.21
C ALA A 160 2.14 4.73 -14.36
N GLY A 161 1.64 3.49 -14.36
CA GLY A 161 2.50 2.34 -14.60
C GLY A 161 2.70 2.13 -16.10
N ASP A 162 3.92 1.84 -16.53
CA ASP A 162 4.18 1.32 -17.87
C ASP A 162 5.03 0.06 -17.68
N SER A 163 4.64 -1.09 -18.24
CA SER A 163 5.39 -2.33 -18.10
C SER A 163 5.60 -2.97 -19.47
N GLN A 164 6.86 -3.31 -19.77
CA GLN A 164 7.20 -4.06 -21.00
C GLN A 164 7.02 -5.57 -20.83
N VAL A 165 6.70 -6.07 -19.64
CA VAL A 165 6.51 -7.51 -19.38
C VAL A 165 5.04 -7.77 -19.11
N LEU A 166 4.27 -7.94 -20.19
CA LEU A 166 2.88 -8.38 -20.16
C LEU A 166 2.78 -9.87 -19.81
N HIS A 167 3.06 -10.25 -18.57
CA HIS A 167 2.77 -11.60 -18.08
C HIS A 167 1.92 -11.56 -16.79
N ASP A 168 0.60 -11.58 -17.02
CA ASP A 168 -0.43 -12.34 -16.29
C ASP A 168 -0.72 -12.15 -14.79
N TYR A 169 -0.10 -11.22 -14.06
CA TYR A 169 -0.36 -11.14 -12.61
C TYR A 169 -0.94 -9.82 -12.14
N GLU A 170 -2.24 -9.89 -11.86
CA GLU A 170 -3.15 -8.75 -11.69
C GLU A 170 -3.48 -8.15 -13.04
N LEU A 171 -4.77 -8.08 -13.35
CA LEU A 171 -5.28 -7.10 -14.30
C LEU A 171 -4.34 -5.89 -14.31
N ALA A 172 -3.69 -5.62 -15.44
CA ALA A 172 -2.79 -4.49 -15.64
C ALA A 172 -3.49 -3.13 -15.39
N ILE A 173 -4.76 -3.15 -15.00
CA ILE A 173 -5.52 -2.13 -14.29
C ILE A 173 -4.71 -1.17 -13.42
N HIS A 174 -3.83 -1.63 -12.54
CA HIS A 174 -3.07 -0.72 -11.67
C HIS A 174 -2.03 0.10 -12.45
N GLN A 175 -1.59 -0.41 -13.60
CA GLN A 175 -0.73 0.31 -14.55
C GLN A 175 -1.53 1.39 -15.26
N TYR A 176 -2.82 1.17 -15.52
CA TYR A 176 -3.73 2.16 -16.11
C TYR A 176 -4.33 3.16 -15.10
N GLN A 177 -3.92 3.11 -13.84
CA GLN A 177 -4.33 4.07 -12.82
C GLN A 177 -3.37 5.27 -12.83
N ILE A 178 -3.90 6.45 -13.17
CA ILE A 178 -3.27 7.71 -12.80
C ILE A 178 -3.66 8.00 -11.35
N ARG A 179 -2.70 7.83 -10.44
CA ARG A 179 -2.86 8.21 -9.05
C ARG A 179 -2.29 9.60 -8.86
N MET A 180 -3.10 10.51 -8.33
CA MET A 180 -2.64 11.82 -7.88
C MET A 180 -2.39 11.78 -6.38
N TYR A 181 -1.32 12.43 -5.96
CA TYR A 181 -0.91 12.43 -4.57
C TYR A 181 -0.98 13.83 -3.99
N ASN A 182 -1.23 13.88 -2.68
CA ASN A 182 -0.97 15.06 -1.89
C ASN A 182 0.54 15.24 -1.72
N VAL A 183 0.93 16.42 -1.25
CA VAL A 183 2.32 16.80 -0.99
C VAL A 183 3.01 15.87 0.03
N ASP A 184 2.24 15.24 0.92
CA ASP A 184 2.70 14.30 1.95
C ASP A 184 2.77 12.83 1.47
N GLY A 185 2.50 12.56 0.19
CA GLY A 185 2.49 11.22 -0.38
C GLY A 185 1.17 10.45 -0.19
N SER A 186 0.19 10.99 0.55
CA SER A 186 -1.14 10.36 0.63
C SER A 186 -1.88 10.44 -0.71
N ILE A 187 -2.70 9.43 -1.02
CA ILE A 187 -3.47 9.39 -2.27
C ILE A 187 -4.56 10.48 -2.22
N LYS A 188 -4.47 11.44 -3.15
CA LYS A 188 -5.48 12.50 -3.34
C LYS A 188 -6.64 12.02 -4.20
N SER A 189 -6.34 11.32 -5.29
CA SER A 189 -7.35 10.71 -6.16
C SER A 189 -6.76 9.61 -7.04
N VAL A 190 -7.60 8.68 -7.50
CA VAL A 190 -7.24 7.68 -8.50
C VAL A 190 -8.16 7.87 -9.71
N LYS A 191 -7.59 7.99 -10.90
CA LYS A 191 -8.30 8.07 -12.18
C LYS A 191 -7.77 6.99 -13.11
N LEU A 192 -8.59 6.56 -14.06
CA LEU A 192 -8.06 5.89 -15.24
C LEU A 192 -7.32 6.90 -16.10
N GLU A 193 -6.20 6.49 -16.67
CA GLU A 193 -5.68 7.18 -17.85
C GLU A 193 -6.81 7.24 -18.90
N ASN A 194 -7.11 8.44 -19.40
CA ASN A 194 -8.07 8.57 -20.49
C ASN A 194 -7.47 7.84 -21.69
N PHE A 195 -7.90 6.60 -21.92
CA PHE A 195 -7.57 5.87 -23.13
C PHE A 195 -8.14 6.68 -24.29
N GLU A 196 -7.27 7.35 -25.08
CA GLU A 196 -7.68 7.92 -26.35
C GLU A 196 -8.22 6.80 -27.24
N ASP A 197 -9.54 6.57 -27.22
CA ASP A 197 -10.41 5.70 -28.05
C ASP A 197 -9.91 4.31 -28.52
N LYS A 198 -8.71 3.84 -28.13
CA LYS A 198 -8.04 2.67 -28.73
C LYS A 198 -7.34 1.74 -27.74
N ASN A 199 -7.15 2.14 -26.48
CA ASN A 199 -6.42 1.35 -25.48
C ASN A 199 -7.27 0.97 -24.26
N ILE A 200 -8.60 0.88 -24.39
CA ILE A 200 -9.48 0.50 -23.27
C ILE A 200 -9.10 -0.93 -22.80
N PRO A 201 -8.76 -1.14 -21.51
CA PRO A 201 -8.41 -2.44 -20.99
C PRO A 201 -9.59 -3.39 -21.10
N ILE A 202 -9.33 -4.57 -21.65
CA ILE A 202 -10.32 -5.62 -21.80
C ILE A 202 -9.94 -6.77 -20.87
N ILE A 203 -10.92 -7.28 -20.12
CA ILE A 203 -10.76 -8.51 -19.35
C ILE A 203 -11.68 -9.63 -19.84
N GLU A 204 -11.15 -10.84 -19.94
CA GLU A 204 -11.96 -12.04 -20.14
C GLU A 204 -12.44 -12.62 -18.80
N VAL A 205 -13.74 -12.91 -18.68
CA VAL A 205 -14.32 -13.56 -17.51
C VAL A 205 -13.86 -15.02 -17.43
N LYS A 206 -13.12 -15.38 -16.37
CA LYS A 206 -12.61 -16.75 -16.18
C LYS A 206 -13.49 -17.62 -15.28
N VAL A 207 -14.35 -17.02 -14.47
CA VAL A 207 -15.30 -17.71 -13.59
C VAL A 207 -16.59 -18.09 -14.34
N PRO A 208 -17.28 -19.19 -13.96
CA PRO A 208 -18.50 -19.62 -14.65
C PRO A 208 -19.59 -18.55 -14.74
N ARG A 209 -19.81 -17.83 -13.63
CA ARG A 209 -20.76 -16.71 -13.54
C ARG A 209 -20.16 -15.62 -12.67
N LEU A 210 -19.89 -14.48 -13.29
CA LEU A 210 -19.47 -13.27 -12.61
C LEU A 210 -20.70 -12.46 -12.22
N ARG A 211 -20.87 -12.20 -10.93
CA ARG A 211 -21.96 -11.36 -10.41
C ARG A 211 -21.73 -9.91 -10.80
N LEU A 212 -22.82 -9.21 -11.10
CA LEU A 212 -22.81 -7.78 -11.39
C LEU A 212 -23.41 -6.98 -10.23
N TYR A 213 -23.06 -5.70 -10.17
CA TYR A 213 -23.47 -4.78 -9.12
C TYR A 213 -23.95 -3.46 -9.74
N ASN A 214 -25.00 -2.87 -9.18
CA ASN A 214 -25.55 -1.59 -9.66
C ASN A 214 -24.66 -0.40 -9.24
N GLU A 215 -24.01 -0.51 -8.09
CA GLU A 215 -23.09 0.47 -7.51
C GLU A 215 -21.91 -0.27 -6.85
N PRO A 216 -20.78 0.39 -6.58
CA PRO A 216 -19.70 -0.18 -5.78
C PRO A 216 -20.23 -0.54 -4.37
N GLY A 217 -20.14 -1.81 -3.98
CA GLY A 217 -20.52 -2.24 -2.64
C GLY A 217 -21.17 -3.62 -2.60
N TYR A 218 -20.88 -4.36 -1.53
CA TYR A 218 -21.28 -5.75 -1.37
C TYR A 218 -22.80 -5.98 -1.32
N GLN A 219 -23.59 -4.95 -1.00
CA GLN A 219 -25.06 -5.02 -0.95
C GLN A 219 -25.75 -4.62 -2.26
N ALA A 220 -25.05 -3.99 -3.20
CA ALA A 220 -25.62 -3.46 -4.43
C ALA A 220 -25.73 -4.52 -5.55
N VAL A 221 -25.93 -5.79 -5.18
CA VAL A 221 -25.95 -6.93 -6.11
C VAL A 221 -27.09 -6.76 -7.13
N SER A 222 -26.74 -6.88 -8.40
CA SER A 222 -27.70 -6.99 -9.51
C SER A 222 -28.19 -8.44 -9.64
N ASN A 223 -29.39 -8.62 -10.18
CA ASN A 223 -29.90 -9.95 -10.54
C ASN A 223 -29.26 -10.51 -11.83
N SER A 224 -28.35 -9.75 -12.45
CA SER A 224 -27.64 -10.10 -13.68
C SER A 224 -26.26 -10.69 -13.38
N PHE A 225 -25.76 -11.50 -14.32
CA PHE A 225 -24.41 -12.04 -14.32
C PHE A 225 -23.82 -12.04 -15.72
N VAL A 226 -22.50 -12.15 -15.79
CA VAL A 226 -21.77 -12.42 -17.04
C VAL A 226 -21.18 -13.81 -16.99
N GLU A 227 -21.26 -14.55 -18.10
CA GLU A 227 -20.73 -15.91 -18.21
C GLU A 227 -19.24 -15.94 -18.56
N LYS A 228 -18.60 -17.05 -18.24
CA LYS A 228 -17.21 -17.34 -18.62
C LYS A 228 -16.97 -17.12 -20.12
N GLY A 229 -15.84 -16.49 -20.46
CA GLY A 229 -15.39 -16.23 -21.82
C GLY A 229 -15.88 -14.91 -22.40
N ALA A 230 -16.77 -14.20 -21.70
CA ALA A 230 -17.14 -12.84 -22.09
C ALA A 230 -15.96 -11.87 -21.90
N PHE A 231 -15.86 -10.89 -22.78
CA PHE A 231 -14.88 -9.82 -22.72
C PHE A 231 -15.54 -8.53 -22.23
N LEU A 232 -14.91 -7.86 -21.28
CA LEU A 232 -15.44 -6.69 -20.57
C LEU A 232 -14.49 -5.52 -20.78
N GLU A 233 -14.99 -4.40 -21.28
CA GLU A 233 -14.28 -3.12 -21.31
C GLU A 233 -14.29 -2.52 -19.91
N ILE A 234 -13.15 -2.07 -19.39
CA ILE A 234 -13.09 -1.43 -18.07
C ILE A 234 -13.19 0.09 -18.26
N THR A 235 -14.18 0.70 -17.62
CA THR A 235 -14.52 2.12 -17.84
C THR A 235 -14.32 3.01 -16.61
N ALA A 236 -14.33 2.45 -15.39
CA ALA A 236 -14.06 3.20 -14.16
C ALA A 236 -13.62 2.30 -12.99
N PHE A 237 -13.23 2.93 -11.89
CA PHE A 237 -12.77 2.30 -10.65
C PHE A 237 -13.37 3.00 -9.45
N GLU A 238 -13.62 2.22 -8.40
CA GLU A 238 -13.93 2.74 -7.07
C GLU A 238 -13.13 1.93 -6.03
N GLY A 239 -12.25 2.62 -5.30
CA GLY A 239 -11.32 1.98 -4.37
C GLY A 239 -10.40 0.94 -5.05
N LYS A 240 -10.02 -0.10 -4.29
CA LYS A 240 -9.14 -1.18 -4.77
C LYS A 240 -9.89 -2.42 -5.29
N GLU A 241 -11.21 -2.45 -5.12
CA GLU A 241 -11.99 -3.69 -5.20
C GLU A 241 -13.06 -3.67 -6.28
N TRP A 242 -13.43 -2.51 -6.81
CA TRP A 242 -14.56 -2.35 -7.72
C TRP A 242 -14.14 -1.82 -9.08
N LEU A 243 -14.57 -2.54 -10.12
CA LEU A 243 -14.40 -2.14 -11.51
C LEU A 243 -15.76 -1.79 -12.09
N LYS A 244 -15.88 -0.65 -12.75
CA LYS A 244 -16.98 -0.43 -13.68
C LYS A 244 -16.61 -1.04 -15.01
N ILE A 245 -17.49 -1.89 -15.49
CA ILE A 245 -17.34 -2.60 -16.75
C ILE A 245 -18.42 -2.17 -17.72
N LYS A 246 -18.07 -2.23 -19.00
CA LYS A 246 -18.98 -2.09 -20.12
C LYS A 246 -18.97 -3.39 -20.90
N TYR A 247 -20.17 -3.90 -21.17
CA TYR A 247 -20.33 -5.20 -21.82
C TYR A 247 -21.58 -5.24 -22.68
N LYS A 248 -21.57 -6.12 -23.68
CA LYS A 248 -22.71 -6.33 -24.56
C LYS A 248 -23.66 -7.36 -23.96
N SER A 249 -24.91 -6.99 -23.75
CA SER A 249 -25.99 -7.89 -23.33
C SER A 249 -27.08 -7.89 -24.40
N ALA A 250 -27.24 -9.03 -25.08
CA ALA A 250 -28.11 -9.18 -26.25
C ALA A 250 -27.84 -8.10 -27.33
N SER A 251 -28.68 -7.06 -27.37
CA SER A 251 -28.65 -5.94 -28.34
C SER A 251 -28.17 -4.61 -27.76
N GLU A 252 -27.95 -4.52 -26.45
CA GLU A 252 -27.59 -3.28 -25.77
C GLU A 252 -26.21 -3.38 -25.13
N THR A 253 -25.58 -2.22 -24.99
CA THR A 253 -24.35 -2.09 -24.24
C THR A 253 -24.68 -1.53 -22.87
N LEU A 254 -24.36 -2.29 -21.83
CA LEU A 254 -24.67 -1.95 -20.45
C LEU A 254 -23.37 -1.64 -19.70
N GLU A 255 -23.49 -0.82 -18.66
CA GLU A 255 -22.42 -0.59 -17.70
C GLU A 255 -22.86 -1.02 -16.30
N GLN A 256 -22.05 -1.85 -15.64
CA GLN A 256 -22.28 -2.31 -14.27
C GLN A 256 -20.95 -2.44 -13.52
N TRP A 257 -21.01 -2.66 -12.22
CA TRP A 257 -19.84 -2.86 -11.38
C TRP A 257 -19.57 -4.35 -11.15
N VAL A 258 -18.29 -4.70 -10.98
CA VAL A 258 -17.83 -6.05 -10.60
C VAL A 258 -16.78 -5.95 -9.52
N ASN A 259 -16.73 -6.96 -8.64
CA ASN A 259 -15.69 -7.07 -7.63
C ASN A 259 -14.45 -7.79 -8.19
N VAL A 260 -13.26 -7.24 -7.97
CA VAL A 260 -11.98 -7.78 -8.48
C VAL A 260 -11.70 -9.20 -7.97
N SER A 261 -12.13 -9.53 -6.75
CA SER A 261 -11.93 -10.86 -6.17
C SER A 261 -12.80 -11.91 -6.86
N GLU A 262 -14.01 -11.53 -7.26
CA GLU A 262 -14.99 -12.40 -7.93
C GLU A 262 -14.61 -12.68 -9.40
N LEU A 263 -13.75 -11.87 -10.01
CA LEU A 263 -13.16 -12.18 -11.32
C LEU A 263 -12.25 -13.41 -11.29
N LYS A 264 -11.67 -13.70 -10.12
CA LYS A 264 -10.65 -14.74 -9.92
C LYS A 264 -11.22 -15.99 -9.27
N MET A 265 -12.26 -15.82 -8.44
CA MET A 265 -12.84 -16.90 -7.65
C MET A 265 -14.33 -17.00 -7.86
N ASP A 266 -14.79 -18.19 -8.20
CA ASP A 266 -16.22 -18.53 -8.21
C ASP A 266 -16.71 -18.68 -6.76
N ILE A 267 -17.22 -17.58 -6.21
CA ILE A 267 -17.68 -17.49 -4.81
C ILE A 267 -18.74 -18.53 -4.47
N SER A 268 -19.54 -18.98 -5.45
CA SER A 268 -20.58 -19.97 -5.24
C SER A 268 -19.99 -21.33 -4.86
N LYS A 269 -18.78 -21.63 -5.35
CA LYS A 269 -18.06 -22.88 -5.11
C LYS A 269 -17.13 -22.83 -3.90
N LEU A 270 -16.96 -21.68 -3.25
CA LEU A 270 -16.16 -21.59 -2.04
C LEU A 270 -16.93 -22.23 -0.88
N HIS A 271 -16.44 -23.38 -0.43
CA HIS A 271 -16.91 -24.10 0.74
C HIS A 271 -15.75 -24.85 1.38
N TYR A 272 -15.81 -25.02 2.70
CA TYR A 272 -14.83 -25.80 3.43
C TYR A 272 -14.81 -27.23 2.92
N LYS A 273 -13.61 -27.74 2.66
CA LYS A 273 -13.36 -29.15 2.41
C LYS A 273 -12.06 -29.55 3.09
N GLU A 274 -12.18 -30.35 4.13
CA GLU A 274 -11.01 -30.90 4.82
C GLU A 274 -10.18 -31.74 3.84
N ASN A 275 -8.87 -31.51 3.84
CA ASN A 275 -7.93 -32.23 2.99
C ASN A 275 -6.82 -32.87 3.82
N ASN A 276 -7.03 -34.11 4.25
CA ASN A 276 -6.14 -34.84 5.15
C ASN A 276 -4.81 -35.28 4.52
N ASN A 277 -4.61 -35.06 3.21
CA ASN A 277 -3.40 -35.44 2.49
C ASN A 277 -2.77 -34.25 1.74
N GLY A 278 -3.15 -33.02 2.10
CA GLY A 278 -2.68 -31.81 1.45
C GLY A 278 -2.78 -30.59 2.35
N LEU A 279 -2.94 -29.42 1.74
CA LEU A 279 -3.11 -28.19 2.50
C LEU A 279 -4.51 -28.10 3.11
N ASN A 280 -4.58 -27.66 4.36
CA ASN A 280 -5.83 -27.44 5.09
C ASN A 280 -5.77 -26.10 5.83
N LEU A 281 -6.65 -25.17 5.43
CA LEU A 281 -6.81 -23.88 6.08
C LEU A 281 -7.80 -24.02 7.25
N VAL A 282 -7.51 -23.39 8.37
CA VAL A 282 -8.31 -23.45 9.59
C VAL A 282 -8.50 -22.03 10.10
N MET A 283 -9.71 -21.72 10.56
CA MET A 283 -10.05 -20.50 11.28
C MET A 283 -10.66 -20.90 12.62
N ILE A 284 -10.16 -20.32 13.70
CA ILE A 284 -10.63 -20.59 15.07
C ILE A 284 -11.05 -19.27 15.68
N ASP A 285 -12.23 -19.21 16.29
CA ASP A 285 -12.59 -18.16 17.24
C ASP A 285 -12.39 -18.70 18.66
N PRO A 286 -11.28 -18.35 19.34
CA PRO A 286 -10.98 -18.86 20.66
C PRO A 286 -11.89 -18.29 21.75
N GLN A 287 -12.62 -17.20 21.48
CA GLN A 287 -13.46 -16.51 22.46
C GLN A 287 -14.95 -16.56 22.10
N SER A 288 -15.36 -17.61 21.38
CA SER A 288 -16.74 -17.80 20.93
C SER A 288 -17.76 -17.54 22.06
N GLY A 289 -18.65 -16.57 21.82
CA GLY A 289 -19.69 -16.16 22.77
C GLY A 289 -19.40 -14.90 23.60
N ASP A 290 -18.20 -14.33 23.49
CA ASP A 290 -17.95 -12.94 23.91
C ASP A 290 -18.54 -11.96 22.87
N ASP A 291 -18.82 -10.73 23.29
CA ASP A 291 -19.18 -9.62 22.39
C ASP A 291 -17.97 -9.17 21.52
N ARG A 292 -16.79 -9.74 21.77
CA ARG A 292 -15.53 -9.52 21.04
C ARG A 292 -15.30 -10.64 20.04
N PHE A 293 -14.78 -10.31 18.88
CA PHE A 293 -14.39 -11.31 17.89
C PHE A 293 -12.87 -11.41 17.82
N TYR A 294 -12.35 -12.57 18.22
CA TYR A 294 -10.96 -12.95 18.07
C TYR A 294 -10.89 -14.06 17.03
N PHE A 295 -9.84 -14.09 16.23
CA PHE A 295 -9.64 -15.19 15.31
C PHE A 295 -8.16 -15.56 15.20
N CYS A 296 -7.93 -16.85 14.97
CA CYS A 296 -6.67 -17.37 14.48
C CYS A 296 -6.90 -18.01 13.11
N ILE A 297 -6.12 -17.60 12.10
CA ILE A 297 -6.06 -18.25 10.79
C ILE A 297 -4.77 -19.04 10.73
N ALA A 298 -4.88 -20.32 10.38
CA ALA A 298 -3.75 -21.23 10.33
C ALA A 298 -3.79 -22.09 9.06
N LEU A 299 -2.60 -22.41 8.55
CA LEU A 299 -2.40 -23.29 7.41
C LEU A 299 -1.62 -24.53 7.84
N ASN A 300 -2.14 -25.70 7.49
CA ASN A 300 -1.49 -26.98 7.73
C ASN A 300 -1.14 -27.65 6.40
N ASN A 301 -0.03 -28.40 6.38
CA ASN A 301 0.41 -29.15 5.20
C ASN A 301 0.56 -30.63 5.55
N TYR A 302 -0.46 -31.42 5.21
CA TYR A 302 -0.43 -32.88 5.40
C TYR A 302 0.07 -33.62 4.17
N SER A 303 0.55 -32.91 3.15
CA SER A 303 1.22 -33.56 2.03
C SER A 303 2.61 -34.05 2.44
N ASN A 304 3.23 -34.86 1.60
CA ASN A 304 4.61 -35.29 1.77
C ASN A 304 5.64 -34.34 1.13
N LYS A 305 5.21 -33.15 0.67
CA LYS A 305 6.07 -32.15 0.02
C LYS A 305 6.05 -30.85 0.81
N ILE A 306 7.14 -30.10 0.74
CA ILE A 306 7.16 -28.72 1.22
C ILE A 306 6.22 -27.90 0.34
N PHE A 307 5.37 -27.11 0.97
CA PHE A 307 4.56 -26.10 0.30
C PHE A 307 5.30 -24.77 0.38
N GLU A 308 5.37 -24.07 -0.76
CA GLU A 308 5.90 -22.72 -0.85
C GLU A 308 4.86 -21.83 -1.53
N SER A 309 4.69 -20.63 -0.99
CA SER A 309 3.86 -19.57 -1.56
C SER A 309 4.66 -18.28 -1.55
N TYR A 310 4.65 -17.55 -2.66
CA TYR A 310 5.37 -16.28 -2.78
C TYR A 310 4.40 -15.09 -2.77
N ASN A 311 3.18 -15.30 -3.27
CA ASN A 311 2.17 -14.26 -3.49
C ASN A 311 0.82 -14.64 -2.88
N GLY A 312 0.83 -15.34 -1.75
CA GLY A 312 -0.37 -15.77 -1.05
C GLY A 312 -1.20 -14.58 -0.55
N LYS A 313 -2.53 -14.72 -0.60
CA LYS A 313 -3.47 -13.71 -0.09
C LYS A 313 -4.56 -14.38 0.75
N ILE A 314 -4.93 -13.71 1.84
CA ILE A 314 -6.10 -14.05 2.66
C ILE A 314 -7.26 -13.15 2.27
N TYR A 315 -8.41 -13.78 2.07
CA TYR A 315 -9.71 -13.15 1.89
C TYR A 315 -10.63 -13.61 3.01
N ILE A 316 -11.64 -12.81 3.32
CA ILE A 316 -12.74 -13.21 4.18
C ILE A 316 -13.96 -13.50 3.32
N LEU A 317 -14.55 -14.68 3.54
CA LEU A 317 -15.82 -15.10 3.00
C LEU A 317 -16.89 -14.98 4.09
N LEU A 318 -17.85 -14.09 3.89
CA LEU A 318 -19.04 -13.96 4.72
C LEU A 318 -20.25 -14.56 4.00
N GLU A 319 -21.09 -15.29 4.72
CA GLU A 319 -22.41 -15.73 4.24
C GLU A 319 -23.47 -15.27 5.24
N ASN A 320 -24.43 -14.46 4.80
CA ASN A 320 -25.52 -14.00 5.67
C ASN A 320 -26.62 -15.06 5.83
N GLU A 321 -27.62 -14.77 6.66
CA GLU A 321 -28.76 -15.67 6.93
C GLU A 321 -29.56 -16.07 5.67
N ASN A 322 -29.54 -15.24 4.62
CA ASN A 322 -30.19 -15.51 3.34
C ASN A 322 -29.33 -16.36 2.39
N GLY A 323 -28.12 -16.75 2.81
CA GLY A 323 -27.16 -17.50 1.98
C GLY A 323 -26.38 -16.62 0.99
N ASN A 324 -26.49 -15.30 1.07
CA ASN A 324 -25.70 -14.40 0.22
C ASN A 324 -24.26 -14.39 0.69
N LYS A 325 -23.36 -14.71 -0.23
CA LYS A 325 -21.91 -14.71 -0.02
C LYS A 325 -21.28 -13.37 -0.43
N PHE A 326 -20.33 -12.91 0.39
CA PHE A 326 -19.48 -11.74 0.17
C PHE A 326 -18.02 -12.17 0.33
N LEU A 327 -17.17 -11.80 -0.62
CA LEU A 327 -15.73 -12.14 -0.59
C LEU A 327 -14.91 -10.87 -0.75
N TYR A 328 -14.00 -10.63 0.18
CA TYR A 328 -13.13 -9.46 0.14
C TYR A 328 -11.72 -9.78 0.63
N PRO A 329 -10.68 -9.17 0.03
CA PRO A 329 -9.30 -9.34 0.47
C PRO A 329 -9.11 -8.74 1.87
N LEU A 330 -8.25 -9.39 2.66
CA LEU A 330 -7.86 -8.91 3.98
C LEU A 330 -6.39 -8.45 3.97
N TYR A 331 -5.45 -9.37 3.70
CA TYR A 331 -4.02 -9.07 3.62
C TYR A 331 -3.26 -10.07 2.72
N ASN A 332 -2.01 -9.71 2.37
CA ASN A 332 -1.09 -10.60 1.66
C ASN A 332 -0.24 -11.37 2.70
N THR A 333 -0.02 -12.66 2.50
CA THR A 333 0.74 -13.49 3.45
C THR A 333 2.25 -13.40 3.30
N GLY A 334 2.75 -12.74 2.24
CA GLY A 334 4.16 -12.76 1.87
C GLY A 334 4.66 -14.16 1.51
N TYR A 335 5.98 -14.37 1.66
CA TYR A 335 6.61 -15.67 1.45
C TYR A 335 6.23 -16.63 2.58
N LEU A 336 5.62 -17.75 2.23
CA LEU A 336 5.31 -18.85 3.15
C LEU A 336 6.07 -20.10 2.72
N LYS A 337 6.73 -20.75 3.66
CA LYS A 337 7.33 -22.07 3.50
C LYS A 337 6.83 -23.00 4.60
N LEU A 338 6.09 -24.03 4.23
CA LEU A 338 5.42 -24.91 5.16
C LEU A 338 5.86 -26.38 4.94
N PRO A 339 6.65 -26.96 5.85
CA PRO A 339 7.05 -28.36 5.75
C PRO A 339 5.86 -29.31 5.94
N PRO A 340 5.98 -30.58 5.47
CA PRO A 340 5.05 -31.65 5.82
C PRO A 340 4.82 -31.78 7.34
N GLN A 341 3.58 -32.01 7.74
CA GLN A 341 3.16 -32.26 9.12
C GLN A 341 2.24 -33.47 9.19
N ASN A 342 2.36 -34.27 10.25
CA ASN A 342 1.42 -35.37 10.51
C ASN A 342 0.11 -34.78 11.09
N PRO A 343 -1.07 -35.14 10.56
CA PRO A 343 -2.35 -34.68 11.09
C PRO A 343 -2.55 -34.89 12.59
N LYS A 344 -1.91 -35.92 13.16
CA LYS A 344 -1.98 -36.23 14.59
C LYS A 344 -1.23 -35.23 15.48
N ASP A 345 -0.26 -34.49 14.93
CA ASP A 345 0.59 -33.58 15.70
C ASP A 345 -0.09 -32.25 16.04
N ILE A 346 -1.28 -32.03 15.48
CA ILE A 346 -2.05 -30.79 15.59
C ILE A 346 -2.94 -30.79 16.83
N GLN A 347 -3.32 -31.97 17.32
CA GLN A 347 -4.11 -32.14 18.54
C GLN A 347 -3.25 -32.84 19.58
N ALA A 348 -2.56 -32.07 20.41
CA ALA A 348 -1.83 -32.63 21.55
C ALA A 348 -2.71 -32.59 22.79
N ASN A 349 -2.98 -33.77 23.37
CA ASN A 349 -3.48 -33.88 24.74
C ASN A 349 -2.28 -33.89 25.68
N LYS A 350 -1.98 -32.74 26.30
CA LYS A 350 -1.14 -32.73 27.50
C LYS A 350 -2.04 -32.39 28.68
N ALA A 351 -2.12 -33.32 29.64
CA ALA A 351 -2.77 -33.10 30.94
C ALA A 351 -4.11 -32.35 30.87
N ASP A 352 -5.14 -32.99 30.30
CA ASP A 352 -6.53 -32.51 30.24
C ASP A 352 -6.80 -31.22 29.44
N GLU A 353 -5.80 -30.64 28.77
CA GLU A 353 -5.99 -29.52 27.83
C GLU A 353 -5.77 -29.98 26.37
N LYS A 354 -6.78 -29.73 25.53
CA LYS A 354 -6.69 -29.89 24.07
C LYS A 354 -6.06 -28.64 23.48
N TRP A 355 -4.80 -28.70 23.06
CA TRP A 355 -4.17 -27.57 22.36
C TRP A 355 -4.06 -27.84 20.86
N PHE A 356 -4.37 -26.83 20.05
CA PHE A 356 -4.25 -26.83 18.60
C PHE A 356 -2.86 -26.32 18.20
N LYS A 357 -2.02 -27.16 17.60
CA LYS A 357 -0.70 -26.80 17.10
C LYS A 357 -0.67 -26.77 15.57
N PRO A 358 -0.97 -25.61 14.94
CA PRO A 358 -0.98 -25.52 13.50
C PRO A 358 0.42 -25.66 12.89
N GLY A 359 0.48 -26.00 11.61
CA GLY A 359 1.71 -25.99 10.82
C GLY A 359 2.30 -24.57 10.70
N ALA A 360 1.48 -23.60 10.33
CA ALA A 360 1.79 -22.17 10.39
C ALA A 360 0.56 -21.39 10.87
N VAL A 361 0.78 -20.46 11.81
CA VAL A 361 -0.18 -19.40 12.13
C VAL A 361 0.04 -18.31 11.09
N LEU A 362 -0.98 -18.02 10.30
CA LEU A 362 -0.95 -16.92 9.34
C LEU A 362 -1.35 -15.60 9.99
N ASP A 363 -2.25 -15.66 10.97
CA ASP A 363 -2.68 -14.51 11.77
C ASP A 363 -3.37 -14.98 13.06
N ASP A 364 -3.29 -14.16 14.10
CA ASP A 364 -3.92 -14.36 15.40
C ASP A 364 -4.24 -12.99 16.01
N ASN A 365 -5.46 -12.52 15.77
CA ASN A 365 -5.82 -11.12 15.96
C ASN A 365 -7.18 -10.92 16.64
N MET A 366 -7.32 -9.78 17.31
CA MET A 366 -8.62 -9.25 17.72
C MET A 366 -9.16 -8.32 16.63
N VAL A 367 -10.45 -8.43 16.31
CA VAL A 367 -11.15 -7.41 15.54
C VAL A 367 -11.62 -6.32 16.49
N GLN A 368 -11.05 -5.12 16.33
CA GLN A 368 -11.29 -3.99 17.23
C GLN A 368 -11.84 -2.76 16.50
N TRP A 369 -12.52 -1.90 17.24
CA TRP A 369 -13.08 -0.68 16.68
C TRP A 369 -12.03 0.44 16.66
N ASP A 370 -11.77 0.96 15.48
CA ASP A 370 -10.97 2.16 15.29
C ASP A 370 -11.88 3.40 15.41
N VAL A 371 -11.68 4.20 16.46
CA VAL A 371 -12.50 5.39 16.75
C VAL A 371 -12.29 6.48 15.69
N GLU A 372 -11.07 6.65 15.19
CA GLU A 372 -10.73 7.70 14.23
C GLU A 372 -11.24 7.37 12.84
N LYS A 373 -11.02 6.13 12.40
CA LYS A 373 -11.46 5.65 11.08
C LYS A 373 -12.92 5.18 11.06
N LYS A 374 -13.54 5.01 12.23
CA LYS A 374 -14.92 4.54 12.40
C LYS A 374 -15.18 3.21 11.69
N GLN A 375 -14.25 2.26 11.82
CA GLN A 375 -14.34 0.94 11.20
C GLN A 375 -13.75 -0.12 12.11
N PHE A 376 -14.07 -1.39 11.84
CA PHE A 376 -13.41 -2.51 12.52
C PHE A 376 -12.10 -2.85 11.81
N VAL A 377 -11.02 -3.00 12.57
CA VAL A 377 -9.67 -3.25 12.08
C VAL A 377 -9.03 -4.43 12.81
N ILE A 378 -7.97 -4.97 12.21
CA ILE A 378 -7.02 -5.89 12.85
C ILE A 378 -5.63 -5.29 12.82
N PHE A 379 -4.79 -5.62 13.80
CA PHE A 379 -3.40 -5.21 13.80
C PHE A 379 -2.65 -6.06 12.77
N HIS A 380 -2.08 -5.42 11.76
CA HIS A 380 -1.23 -6.09 10.80
C HIS A 380 -0.02 -5.20 10.57
N ASP A 381 1.05 -5.51 11.29
CA ASP A 381 2.29 -4.78 11.19
C ASP A 381 2.83 -4.86 9.76
N LYS A 382 3.20 -3.70 9.21
CA LYS A 382 3.86 -3.56 7.91
C LYS A 382 5.28 -3.01 8.05
N SER A 383 5.75 -2.84 9.29
CA SER A 383 7.03 -2.19 9.62
C SER A 383 8.28 -3.04 9.33
N GLU A 384 8.14 -4.22 8.70
CA GLU A 384 9.31 -4.91 8.12
C GLU A 384 10.00 -4.08 7.01
N ASN A 385 9.35 -2.99 6.54
CA ASN A 385 10.00 -1.91 5.82
C ASN A 385 10.46 -0.84 6.83
N GLU A 386 11.77 -0.76 7.10
CA GLU A 386 12.40 0.00 8.20
C GLU A 386 12.17 1.53 8.23
N ASP A 387 11.33 2.13 7.37
CA ASP A 387 11.31 3.59 7.17
C ASP A 387 9.93 4.23 6.90
N VAL A 388 8.82 3.78 7.52
CA VAL A 388 7.58 4.60 7.55
C VAL A 388 6.75 4.35 8.82
N ASP A 389 6.28 5.44 9.47
CA ASP A 389 5.17 5.48 10.42
C ASP A 389 3.82 5.10 9.74
N GLU A 390 3.72 3.91 9.11
CA GLU A 390 2.46 3.43 8.53
C GLU A 390 1.52 2.96 9.64
N TYR A 391 0.26 3.39 9.57
CA TYR A 391 -0.80 2.95 10.47
C TYR A 391 -0.92 1.41 10.43
N PRO A 392 -0.61 0.69 11.52
CA PRO A 392 -0.38 -0.76 11.49
C PRO A 392 -1.68 -1.57 11.55
N TYR A 393 -2.76 -1.03 11.00
CA TYR A 393 -4.09 -1.61 11.06
C TYR A 393 -4.71 -1.71 9.68
N VAL A 394 -5.36 -2.84 9.40
CA VAL A 394 -6.10 -3.07 8.16
C VAL A 394 -7.60 -3.23 8.46
N PRO A 395 -8.50 -2.67 7.63
CA PRO A 395 -9.95 -2.88 7.77
C PRO A 395 -10.31 -4.36 7.71
N PHE A 396 -11.11 -4.84 8.65
CA PHE A 396 -11.52 -6.24 8.75
C PHE A 396 -12.87 -6.54 8.10
N PHE A 397 -13.79 -5.57 8.08
CA PHE A 397 -15.07 -5.68 7.38
C PHE A 397 -15.19 -4.62 6.31
N PRO A 398 -15.82 -4.92 5.17
CA PRO A 398 -16.21 -3.90 4.22
C PRO A 398 -17.35 -3.05 4.79
N ASP A 399 -17.46 -1.84 4.27
CA ASP A 399 -18.55 -0.94 4.63
C ASP A 399 -19.92 -1.47 4.24
N GLY A 400 -20.94 -1.05 5.00
CA GLY A 400 -22.34 -1.29 4.66
C GLY A 400 -22.86 -2.69 4.96
N LEU A 401 -22.16 -3.53 5.73
CA LEU A 401 -22.75 -4.80 6.20
C LEU A 401 -23.97 -4.56 7.09
N SER A 402 -25.06 -5.27 6.80
CA SER A 402 -26.29 -5.25 7.61
C SER A 402 -26.08 -5.96 8.94
N ALA A 403 -26.81 -5.54 9.97
CA ALA A 403 -26.88 -6.30 11.22
C ALA A 403 -27.50 -7.69 10.97
N GLY A 404 -27.04 -8.70 11.69
CA GLY A 404 -27.50 -10.08 11.54
C GLY A 404 -26.44 -11.12 11.88
N ILE A 405 -26.80 -12.40 11.75
CA ILE A 405 -25.86 -13.51 11.92
C ILE A 405 -25.19 -13.81 10.58
N TYR A 406 -23.87 -13.93 10.62
CA TYR A 406 -23.03 -14.30 9.50
C TYR A 406 -22.25 -15.57 9.82
N LYS A 407 -22.05 -16.38 8.80
CA LYS A 407 -21.01 -17.39 8.77
C LYS A 407 -19.75 -16.75 8.21
N ILE A 408 -18.62 -16.95 8.85
CA ILE A 408 -17.33 -16.41 8.44
C ILE A 408 -16.32 -17.53 8.20
N SER A 409 -15.58 -17.44 7.11
CA SER A 409 -14.45 -18.32 6.78
C SER A 409 -13.32 -17.49 6.18
N ALA A 410 -12.08 -17.89 6.42
CA ALA A 410 -10.93 -17.41 5.66
C ALA A 410 -10.82 -18.16 4.34
N VAL A 411 -10.30 -17.50 3.31
CA VAL A 411 -9.97 -18.10 2.02
C VAL A 411 -8.54 -17.75 1.68
N PHE A 412 -7.71 -18.76 1.48
CA PHE A 412 -6.33 -18.61 1.00
C PHE A 412 -6.28 -18.88 -0.50
N MET A 413 -5.66 -17.97 -1.24
CA MET A 413 -5.37 -18.15 -2.66
C MET A 413 -3.95 -17.69 -2.94
N ASP A 414 -3.20 -18.55 -3.62
CA ASP A 414 -1.91 -18.24 -4.19
C ASP A 414 -1.96 -18.50 -5.69
N ARG A 415 -1.61 -17.46 -6.46
CA ARG A 415 -1.81 -17.47 -7.91
C ARG A 415 -0.70 -18.23 -8.64
N GLU A 416 0.50 -18.30 -8.08
CA GLU A 416 1.63 -18.98 -8.73
C GLU A 416 1.58 -20.50 -8.56
N SER A 417 0.91 -20.98 -7.50
CA SER A 417 0.95 -22.39 -7.13
C SER A 417 -0.02 -23.29 -7.90
N HIS A 418 -0.79 -22.76 -8.86
CA HIS A 418 -1.92 -23.44 -9.54
C HIS A 418 -2.94 -24.08 -8.56
N LEU A 419 -2.87 -23.73 -7.27
CA LEU A 419 -3.73 -24.29 -6.25
C LEU A 419 -5.13 -23.73 -6.39
N LYS A 420 -6.12 -24.59 -6.16
CA LYS A 420 -7.50 -24.12 -5.96
C LYS A 420 -7.56 -23.33 -4.65
N PRO A 421 -8.45 -22.31 -4.55
CA PRO A 421 -8.65 -21.60 -3.30
C PRO A 421 -8.95 -22.57 -2.15
N LEU A 422 -8.26 -22.39 -1.03
CA LEU A 422 -8.49 -23.13 0.20
C LEU A 422 -9.46 -22.32 1.05
N VAL A 423 -10.53 -22.94 1.52
CA VAL A 423 -11.51 -22.31 2.41
C VAL A 423 -11.34 -22.93 3.79
N SER A 424 -11.34 -22.11 4.84
CA SER A 424 -11.27 -22.60 6.22
C SER A 424 -12.59 -23.22 6.66
N ASN A 425 -12.57 -23.90 7.81
CA ASN A 425 -13.80 -24.20 8.53
C ASN A 425 -14.54 -22.90 8.88
N MET A 426 -15.84 -23.04 9.13
CA MET A 426 -16.77 -21.94 9.33
C MET A 426 -16.90 -21.59 10.81
N GLN A 427 -16.88 -20.29 11.10
CA GLN A 427 -17.23 -19.72 12.39
C GLN A 427 -18.54 -18.93 12.28
N GLN A 428 -19.17 -18.64 13.41
CA GLN A 428 -20.39 -17.82 13.46
C GLN A 428 -20.07 -16.47 14.09
N LEU A 429 -20.59 -15.41 13.47
CA LEU A 429 -20.38 -14.03 13.85
C LEU A 429 -21.72 -13.31 13.90
N LYS A 430 -21.94 -12.42 14.87
CA LYS A 430 -23.13 -11.58 14.93
C LYS A 430 -22.74 -10.11 14.77
N LEU A 431 -23.29 -9.43 13.77
CA LEU A 431 -23.07 -8.02 13.52
C LEU A 431 -24.22 -7.14 14.04
N PRO A 432 -23.95 -5.89 14.47
CA PRO A 432 -22.62 -5.29 14.57
C PRO A 432 -21.82 -5.87 15.75
N LEU A 433 -20.49 -5.90 15.64
CA LEU A 433 -19.65 -6.19 16.79
C LEU A 433 -19.72 -5.04 17.79
N LYS A 434 -19.38 -5.34 19.05
CA LYS A 434 -19.29 -4.31 20.08
C LYS A 434 -18.05 -3.46 19.84
N LYS A 435 -18.24 -2.15 19.94
CA LYS A 435 -17.17 -1.16 19.80
C LYS A 435 -16.50 -1.02 21.16
N PHE A 436 -15.24 -1.39 21.24
CA PHE A 436 -14.42 -1.29 22.44
C PHE A 436 -13.23 -0.39 22.16
#